data_AF-A0A535H2A5-F1
#
_entry.id   AF-A0A535H2A5-F1
#
_cell.length_a   1.000
_cell.length_b   1.000
_cell.length_c   1.000
_cell.angle_alpha   90.00
_cell.angle_beta   90.00
_cell.angle_gamma   90.00
#
_symmetry.space_group_name_H-M   'P 1'
#
loop_
_entity.id
_entity.type
_entity.pdbx_description
1 polymer ?
#
loop_
_entity_poly.entity_id
_entity_poly.type
_entity_poly.pdbx_seq_one_letter_code
_entity_poly.pdbx_strand_id
1 'polypeptide(L)'
;AEGRHVKQSGGHGQYGICVIEVAPTKRGEGFVWEDKIFGGAIPQNFRASVQKGIVDNMAKGVVAGYPMVDVKVTLVDGKYHSVDSNDMAFQIAGSLAIRRAALDAGPVLLEPLVEASIRVPEKNLGDIMSDVNVRRGKILGTEPNDGYQEVKALVPESEMLRFALDLRSITQGRGSFAMKFSHYEEMPAHLAKGIIEEFQKQHVAAS
;
A
#
# COMPACT_ATOMS: atom_id res chain seq x y z
N ALA A 1 -13.14 -12.90 -7.15
CA ALA A 1 -12.33 -13.12 -8.36
C ALA A 1 -11.86 -14.57 -8.43
N GLU A 2 -11.79 -15.14 -9.64
CA GLU A 2 -11.23 -16.49 -9.89
C GLU A 2 -9.77 -16.37 -10.34
N GLY A 3 -8.90 -17.19 -9.74
CA GLY A 3 -7.55 -17.47 -10.22
C GLY A 3 -7.47 -18.90 -10.71
N ARG A 4 -7.09 -19.09 -11.98
CA ARG A 4 -7.03 -20.38 -12.66
C ARG A 4 -5.63 -20.62 -13.23
N HIS A 5 -5.00 -21.69 -12.78
CA HIS A 5 -3.74 -22.18 -13.32
C HIS A 5 -3.89 -23.63 -13.75
N VAL A 6 -3.90 -23.87 -15.07
CA VAL A 6 -4.00 -25.20 -15.66
C VAL A 6 -2.93 -25.33 -16.73
N LYS A 7 -1.96 -26.21 -16.52
CA LYS A 7 -0.90 -26.51 -17.47
C LYS A 7 -0.69 -28.01 -17.54
N GLN A 8 -0.94 -28.59 -18.71
CA GLN A 8 -0.51 -29.94 -19.02
C GLN A 8 0.91 -29.87 -19.59
N SER A 9 1.88 -30.39 -18.86
CA SER A 9 3.22 -30.66 -19.38
C SER A 9 3.37 -32.17 -19.55
N GLY A 10 4.20 -32.65 -20.50
CA GLY A 10 4.35 -34.08 -20.79
C GLY A 10 4.89 -34.95 -19.65
N GLY A 11 5.13 -34.37 -18.46
CA GLY A 11 5.43 -35.06 -17.21
C GLY A 11 4.34 -34.82 -16.16
N HIS A 12 4.61 -33.94 -15.19
CA HIS A 12 3.63 -33.57 -14.16
C HIS A 12 2.67 -32.48 -14.64
N GLY A 13 1.36 -32.71 -14.48
CA GLY A 13 0.36 -31.68 -14.66
C GLY A 13 0.40 -30.64 -13.54
N GLN A 14 -0.12 -29.46 -13.83
CA GLN A 14 -0.40 -28.42 -12.85
C GLN A 14 -1.87 -28.03 -12.98
N TYR A 15 -2.62 -28.22 -11.90
CA TYR A 15 -4.03 -27.84 -11.83
C TYR A 15 -4.32 -27.17 -10.49
N GLY A 16 -4.75 -25.92 -10.53
CA GLY A 16 -5.21 -25.19 -9.35
C GLY A 16 -6.20 -24.11 -9.77
N ILE A 17 -7.38 -24.12 -9.16
CA ILE A 17 -8.37 -23.06 -9.30
C ILE A 17 -8.81 -22.64 -7.91
N CYS A 18 -8.79 -21.34 -7.62
CA CYS A 18 -9.36 -20.78 -6.41
C CYS A 18 -10.23 -19.58 -6.73
N VAL A 19 -11.25 -19.38 -5.91
CA VAL A 19 -12.14 -18.23 -5.95
C VAL A 19 -12.05 -17.52 -4.62
N ILE A 20 -11.74 -16.23 -4.67
CA ILE A 20 -11.59 -15.39 -3.50
C ILE A 20 -12.55 -14.20 -3.54
N GLU A 21 -12.92 -13.72 -2.37
CA GLU A 21 -13.51 -12.40 -2.14
C GLU A 21 -12.48 -11.51 -1.47
N VAL A 22 -12.45 -10.24 -1.85
CA VAL A 22 -11.48 -9.26 -1.33
C VAL A 22 -12.24 -8.06 -0.83
N ALA A 23 -11.91 -7.61 0.36
CA ALA A 23 -12.48 -6.42 0.99
C ALA A 23 -11.39 -5.62 1.72
N PRO A 24 -11.51 -4.30 1.84
CA PRO A 24 -10.61 -3.52 2.69
C PRO A 24 -10.82 -3.86 4.16
N THR A 25 -9.74 -3.81 4.94
CA THR A 25 -9.80 -3.79 6.42
C THR A 25 -9.65 -2.36 6.93
N LYS A 26 -9.69 -2.17 8.26
CA LYS A 26 -9.39 -0.86 8.83
C LYS A 26 -7.91 -0.53 8.60
N ARG A 27 -7.60 0.78 8.52
CA ARG A 27 -6.21 1.24 8.42
C ARG A 27 -5.36 0.68 9.55
N GLY A 28 -4.23 0.06 9.19
CA GLY A 28 -3.30 -0.53 10.14
C GLY A 28 -3.69 -1.93 10.64
N GLU A 29 -4.82 -2.49 10.18
CA GLU A 29 -5.22 -3.87 10.52
C GLU A 29 -4.40 -4.90 9.71
N GLY A 30 -3.82 -4.50 8.58
CA GLY A 30 -2.96 -5.36 7.78
C GLY A 30 -3.74 -6.44 7.02
N PHE A 31 -3.13 -7.62 6.86
CA PHE A 31 -3.70 -8.71 6.08
C PHE A 31 -4.54 -9.65 6.95
N VAL A 32 -5.79 -9.89 6.54
CA VAL A 32 -6.71 -10.82 7.20
C VAL A 32 -7.05 -11.95 6.24
N TRP A 33 -6.82 -13.20 6.68
CA TRP A 33 -7.16 -14.41 5.93
C TRP A 33 -8.39 -15.09 6.51
N GLU A 34 -9.33 -15.47 5.65
CA GLU A 34 -10.51 -16.25 6.02
C GLU A 34 -10.71 -17.43 5.06
N ASP A 35 -10.92 -18.63 5.58
CA ASP A 35 -11.19 -19.84 4.80
C ASP A 35 -12.64 -20.27 4.99
N LYS A 36 -13.43 -20.20 3.91
CA LYS A 36 -14.83 -20.61 3.85
C LYS A 36 -15.05 -21.75 2.86
N ILE A 37 -14.03 -22.55 2.55
CA ILE A 37 -14.22 -23.71 1.68
C ILE A 37 -15.14 -24.73 2.34
N PHE A 38 -16.26 -25.03 1.67
CA PHE A 38 -17.18 -26.10 2.02
C PHE A 38 -17.07 -27.27 1.03
N GLY A 39 -17.42 -28.48 1.45
CA GLY A 39 -17.57 -29.64 0.57
C GLY A 39 -16.29 -30.19 -0.08
N GLY A 40 -15.10 -29.70 0.31
CA GLY A 40 -13.83 -30.23 -0.18
C GLY A 40 -13.40 -29.74 -1.57
N ALA A 41 -13.96 -28.62 -2.05
CA ALA A 41 -13.60 -28.00 -3.34
C ALA A 41 -12.08 -27.74 -3.48
N ILE A 42 -11.40 -27.46 -2.37
CA ILE A 42 -9.95 -27.48 -2.23
C ILE A 42 -9.56 -28.31 -0.99
N PRO A 43 -8.72 -29.36 -1.14
CA PRO A 43 -8.14 -30.11 -0.02
C PRO A 43 -7.41 -29.21 0.99
N GLN A 44 -7.52 -29.52 2.28
CA GLN A 44 -6.97 -28.69 3.37
C GLN A 44 -5.48 -28.37 3.21
N ASN A 45 -4.69 -29.33 2.71
CA ASN A 45 -3.26 -29.19 2.49
C ASN A 45 -2.90 -28.12 1.44
N PHE A 46 -3.78 -27.84 0.47
CA PHE A 46 -3.52 -26.87 -0.58
C PHE A 46 -3.99 -25.44 -0.26
N ARG A 47 -4.82 -25.26 0.78
CA ARG A 47 -5.36 -23.93 1.14
C ARG A 47 -4.27 -22.97 1.62
N ALA A 48 -3.29 -23.49 2.37
CA ALA A 48 -2.09 -22.72 2.76
C ALA A 48 -1.26 -22.28 1.54
N SER A 49 -1.20 -23.10 0.49
CA SER A 49 -0.54 -22.74 -0.77
C SER A 49 -1.26 -21.62 -1.51
N VAL A 50 -2.60 -21.60 -1.50
CA VAL A 50 -3.37 -20.45 -2.02
C VAL A 50 -3.03 -19.17 -1.26
N GLN A 51 -3.10 -19.22 0.08
CA GLN A 51 -2.78 -18.07 0.93
C GLN A 51 -1.36 -17.55 0.67
N LYS A 52 -0.37 -18.45 0.59
CA LYS A 52 1.01 -18.09 0.29
C LYS A 52 1.13 -17.36 -1.04
N GLY A 53 0.51 -17.89 -2.09
CA GLY A 53 0.48 -17.26 -3.42
C GLY A 53 -0.13 -15.86 -3.41
N ILE A 54 -1.11 -15.62 -2.54
CA ILE A 54 -1.75 -14.32 -2.35
C ILE A 54 -0.79 -13.35 -1.64
N VAL A 55 -0.24 -13.76 -0.49
CA VAL A 55 0.70 -12.95 0.31
C VAL A 55 1.93 -12.57 -0.50
N ASP A 56 2.52 -13.52 -1.24
CA ASP A 56 3.71 -13.27 -2.06
C ASP A 56 3.41 -12.27 -3.20
N ASN A 57 2.19 -12.27 -3.76
CA ASN A 57 1.80 -11.33 -4.80
C ASN A 57 1.49 -9.93 -4.21
N MET A 58 0.82 -9.89 -3.05
CA MET A 58 0.57 -8.65 -2.31
C MET A 58 1.87 -7.95 -1.92
N ALA A 59 2.89 -8.70 -1.50
CA ALA A 59 4.19 -8.15 -1.13
C ALA A 59 4.92 -7.50 -2.33
N LYS A 60 4.73 -8.02 -3.54
CA LYS A 60 5.29 -7.44 -4.78
C LYS A 60 4.55 -6.20 -5.26
N GLY A 61 3.30 -6.02 -4.83
CA GLY A 61 2.41 -4.98 -5.31
C GLY A 61 1.81 -5.29 -6.67
N VAL A 62 0.51 -5.01 -6.81
CA VAL A 62 -0.24 -5.26 -8.05
C VAL A 62 -0.32 -4.03 -8.95
N VAL A 63 -0.33 -2.84 -8.36
CA VAL A 63 -0.68 -1.60 -9.08
C VAL A 63 0.56 -0.81 -9.51
N ALA A 64 1.44 -0.53 -8.55
CA ALA A 64 2.62 0.32 -8.74
C ALA A 64 3.89 -0.27 -8.11
N GLY A 65 3.92 -1.59 -7.86
CA GLY A 65 5.08 -2.25 -7.25
C GLY A 65 5.25 -2.02 -5.74
N TYR A 66 4.27 -1.39 -5.08
CA TYR A 66 4.26 -1.22 -3.62
C TYR A 66 3.45 -2.31 -2.93
N PRO A 67 3.89 -2.77 -1.73
CA PRO A 67 3.15 -3.77 -0.97
C PRO A 67 1.70 -3.37 -0.71
N MET A 68 0.79 -4.31 -0.92
CA MET A 68 -0.62 -4.14 -0.57
C MET A 68 -0.82 -4.34 0.93
N VAL A 69 -1.57 -3.42 1.56
CA VAL A 69 -1.89 -3.43 3.00
C VAL A 69 -3.37 -3.22 3.23
N ASP A 70 -3.84 -3.53 4.43
CA ASP A 70 -5.23 -3.36 4.87
C ASP A 70 -6.24 -4.10 3.98
N VAL A 71 -6.02 -5.40 3.78
CA VAL A 71 -6.82 -6.25 2.90
C VAL A 71 -7.27 -7.51 3.63
N LYS A 72 -8.57 -7.79 3.57
CA LYS A 72 -9.16 -9.07 3.92
C LYS A 72 -9.35 -9.90 2.65
N VAL A 73 -8.88 -11.14 2.69
CA VAL A 73 -9.10 -12.11 1.62
C VAL A 73 -9.80 -13.33 2.17
N THR A 74 -10.95 -13.64 1.60
CA THR A 74 -11.76 -14.81 1.95
C THR A 74 -11.70 -15.82 0.81
N LEU A 75 -11.21 -17.03 1.08
CA LEU A 75 -11.25 -18.15 0.15
C LEU A 75 -12.65 -18.79 0.20
N VAL A 76 -13.39 -18.74 -0.90
CA VAL A 76 -14.81 -19.15 -0.93
C VAL A 76 -15.07 -20.39 -1.76
N ASP A 77 -14.27 -20.66 -2.79
CA ASP A 77 -14.44 -21.85 -3.64
C ASP A 77 -13.13 -22.21 -4.37
N GLY A 78 -13.13 -23.32 -5.10
CA GLY A 78 -12.04 -23.70 -5.98
C GLY A 78 -12.27 -25.04 -6.66
N LYS A 79 -11.24 -25.51 -7.37
CA LYS A 79 -11.24 -26.85 -7.98
C LYS A 79 -9.85 -27.44 -7.89
N TYR A 80 -9.80 -28.75 -7.69
CA TYR A 80 -8.56 -29.54 -7.74
C TYR A 80 -8.72 -30.74 -8.67
N HIS A 81 -7.59 -31.30 -9.11
CA HIS A 81 -7.50 -32.56 -9.82
C HIS A 81 -6.65 -33.52 -8.98
N SER A 82 -7.08 -34.78 -8.84
CA SER A 82 -6.42 -35.74 -7.92
C SER A 82 -4.97 -36.03 -8.26
N VAL A 83 -4.59 -35.91 -9.53
CA VAL A 83 -3.23 -36.22 -10.02
C VAL A 83 -2.42 -34.96 -10.33
N ASP A 84 -3.07 -33.93 -10.89
CA ASP A 84 -2.36 -32.76 -11.42
C ASP A 84 -2.30 -31.58 -10.43
N SER A 85 -3.06 -31.63 -9.33
CA SER A 85 -2.98 -30.58 -8.31
C SER A 85 -1.77 -30.75 -7.41
N ASN A 86 -1.07 -29.64 -7.20
CA ASN A 86 0.10 -29.54 -6.33
C ASN A 86 0.19 -28.12 -5.74
N ASP A 87 1.08 -27.95 -4.75
CA ASP A 87 1.23 -26.68 -4.04
C ASP A 87 1.60 -25.51 -4.95
N MET A 88 2.46 -25.75 -5.94
CA MET A 88 2.87 -24.71 -6.88
C MET A 88 1.68 -24.21 -7.71
N ALA A 89 0.82 -25.13 -8.18
CA ALA A 89 -0.36 -24.75 -8.95
C ALA A 89 -1.32 -23.86 -8.14
N PHE A 90 -1.53 -24.16 -6.86
CA PHE A 90 -2.39 -23.36 -5.98
C PHE A 90 -1.74 -22.04 -5.54
N GLN A 91 -0.41 -21.97 -5.38
CA GLN A 91 0.29 -20.70 -5.20
C GLN A 91 0.10 -19.78 -6.42
N ILE A 92 0.26 -20.30 -7.63
CA ILE A 92 0.06 -19.52 -8.85
C ILE A 92 -1.41 -19.10 -8.98
N ALA A 93 -2.36 -20.01 -8.73
CA ALA A 93 -3.79 -19.68 -8.74
C ALA A 93 -4.13 -18.55 -7.76
N GLY A 94 -3.61 -18.61 -6.52
CA GLY A 94 -3.77 -17.54 -5.52
C GLY A 94 -3.21 -16.20 -5.99
N SER A 95 -1.98 -16.19 -6.54
CA SER A 95 -1.37 -14.98 -7.12
C SER A 95 -2.21 -14.37 -8.24
N LEU A 96 -2.78 -15.19 -9.13
CA LEU A 96 -3.64 -14.73 -10.22
C LEU A 96 -4.97 -14.17 -9.68
N ALA A 97 -5.55 -14.83 -8.67
CA ALA A 97 -6.80 -14.42 -8.06
C ALA A 97 -6.70 -13.03 -7.41
N ILE A 98 -5.67 -12.80 -6.59
CA ILE A 98 -5.50 -11.50 -5.90
C ILE A 98 -5.15 -10.39 -6.88
N ARG A 99 -4.33 -10.65 -7.90
CA ARG A 99 -4.03 -9.67 -8.94
C ARG A 99 -5.30 -9.18 -9.62
N ARG A 100 -6.17 -10.12 -10.02
CA ARG A 100 -7.44 -9.78 -10.67
C ARG A 100 -8.37 -9.03 -9.72
N ALA A 101 -8.56 -9.54 -8.50
CA ALA A 101 -9.41 -8.90 -7.51
C ALA A 101 -8.96 -7.47 -7.19
N ALA A 102 -7.66 -7.25 -7.04
CA ALA A 102 -7.10 -5.94 -6.73
C ALA A 102 -7.36 -4.92 -7.84
N LEU A 103 -7.21 -5.31 -9.11
CA LEU A 103 -7.48 -4.42 -10.25
C LEU A 103 -8.97 -4.08 -10.38
N ASP A 104 -9.85 -5.05 -10.13
CA ASP A 104 -11.31 -4.87 -10.20
C ASP A 104 -11.86 -4.06 -8.99
N ALA A 105 -11.13 -4.02 -7.87
CA ALA A 105 -11.58 -3.42 -6.61
C ALA A 105 -11.32 -1.90 -6.47
N GLY A 106 -10.72 -1.25 -7.48
CA GLY A 106 -10.39 0.18 -7.42
C GLY A 106 -9.32 0.50 -6.37
N PRO A 107 -8.09 -0.01 -6.54
CA PRO A 107 -7.04 0.14 -5.54
C PRO A 107 -6.51 1.58 -5.51
N VAL A 108 -6.14 2.05 -4.32
CA VAL A 108 -5.57 3.38 -4.10
C VAL A 108 -4.13 3.28 -3.63
N LEU A 109 -3.30 4.27 -3.97
CA LEU A 109 -1.98 4.41 -3.39
C LEU A 109 -2.09 5.10 -2.03
N LEU A 110 -1.23 4.68 -1.11
CA LEU A 110 -1.11 5.32 0.20
C LEU A 110 0.22 6.06 0.28
N GLU A 111 0.20 7.22 0.91
CA GLU A 111 1.41 7.96 1.24
C GLU A 111 1.61 8.07 2.75
N PRO A 112 2.86 8.03 3.24
CA PRO A 112 3.15 8.22 4.65
C PRO A 112 3.02 9.69 5.03
N LEU A 113 2.26 9.94 6.10
CA LEU A 113 2.12 11.24 6.74
C LEU A 113 3.07 11.27 7.95
N VAL A 114 3.78 12.40 8.09
CA VAL A 114 4.60 12.68 9.26
C VAL A 114 3.96 13.76 10.11
N GLU A 115 4.08 13.61 11.42
CA GLU A 115 3.81 14.69 12.36
C GLU A 115 5.09 15.50 12.53
N ALA A 116 5.07 16.74 12.06
CA ALA A 116 6.18 17.68 12.12
C ALA A 116 5.97 18.70 13.26
N SER A 117 6.97 18.83 14.13
CA SER A 117 7.11 19.91 15.10
C SER A 117 8.12 20.91 14.55
N ILE A 118 7.66 22.11 14.19
CA ILE A 118 8.45 23.14 13.52
C ILE A 118 8.57 24.34 14.46
N ARG A 119 9.79 24.66 14.91
CA ARG A 119 10.08 25.81 15.78
C ARG A 119 10.67 26.95 14.95
N VAL A 120 10.04 28.12 14.98
CA VAL A 120 10.48 29.31 14.23
C VAL A 120 10.32 30.61 15.02
N PRO A 121 11.07 31.68 14.70
CA PRO A 121 10.82 32.99 15.29
C PRO A 121 9.37 33.46 15.03
N GLU A 122 8.76 34.17 15.97
CA GLU A 122 7.37 34.67 15.85
C GLU A 122 7.09 35.41 14.54
N LYS A 123 8.05 36.25 14.11
CA LYS A 123 7.96 37.01 12.86
C LYS A 123 7.83 36.16 11.59
N ASN A 124 8.22 34.89 11.65
CA ASN A 124 8.20 33.95 10.52
C ASN A 124 7.00 32.99 10.56
N LEU A 125 6.10 33.11 11.56
CA LEU A 125 4.97 32.20 11.70
C LEU A 125 4.09 32.16 10.44
N GLY A 126 3.76 33.33 9.88
CA GLY A 126 2.93 33.43 8.68
C GLY A 126 3.55 32.75 7.45
N ASP A 127 4.86 32.93 7.25
CA ASP A 127 5.59 32.32 6.14
C ASP A 127 5.59 30.79 6.24
N ILE A 128 5.78 30.26 7.46
CA ILE A 128 5.74 28.81 7.71
C ILE A 128 4.35 28.23 7.55
N MET A 129 3.32 28.93 8.03
CA MET A 129 1.93 28.50 7.78
C MET A 129 1.62 28.42 6.29
N SER A 130 2.10 29.39 5.50
CA SER A 130 1.95 29.38 4.04
C SER A 130 2.70 28.21 3.39
N ASP A 131 3.96 28.00 3.76
CA ASP A 131 4.79 26.90 3.22
C ASP A 131 4.22 25.52 3.54
N VAL A 132 3.74 25.29 4.77
CA VAL A 132 3.08 24.03 5.15
C VAL A 132 1.81 23.78 4.31
N ASN A 133 1.02 24.81 4.03
CA ASN A 133 -0.18 24.67 3.19
C ASN A 133 0.18 24.30 1.74
N VAL A 134 1.22 24.91 1.17
CA VAL A 134 1.72 24.56 -0.18
C VAL A 134 2.17 23.10 -0.23
N ARG A 135 2.73 22.58 0.87
CA ARG A 135 3.14 21.18 1.04
C ARG A 135 1.99 20.22 1.37
N ARG A 136 0.74 20.61 1.11
CA ARG A 136 -0.46 19.81 1.44
C ARG A 136 -0.54 19.43 2.93
N GLY A 137 0.10 20.21 3.79
CA GLY A 137 0.14 19.97 5.22
C GLY A 137 -1.12 20.50 5.92
N LYS A 138 -1.50 19.83 7.01
CA LYS A 138 -2.58 20.22 7.89
C LYS A 138 -2.03 20.69 9.23
N ILE A 139 -2.27 21.95 9.57
CA ILE A 139 -1.92 22.50 10.89
C ILE A 139 -2.79 21.86 11.97
N LEU A 140 -2.15 21.30 12.99
CA LEU A 140 -2.79 20.75 14.18
C LEU A 140 -2.90 21.79 15.30
N GLY A 141 -1.93 22.69 15.39
CA GLY A 141 -1.90 23.75 16.39
C GLY A 141 -0.59 24.52 16.41
N THR A 142 -0.58 25.59 17.18
CA THR A 142 0.57 26.45 17.40
C THR A 142 0.73 26.76 18.89
N GLU A 143 1.94 26.64 19.41
CA GLU A 143 2.27 26.90 20.80
C GLU A 143 3.37 27.98 20.89
N PRO A 144 3.17 29.05 21.68
CA PRO A 144 4.19 30.06 21.90
C PRO A 144 5.34 29.50 22.76
N ASN A 145 6.57 29.89 22.43
CA ASN A 145 7.80 29.43 23.08
C ASN A 145 8.85 30.54 23.09
N ASP A 146 8.74 31.47 24.04
CA ASP A 146 9.74 32.52 24.34
C ASP A 146 10.38 33.19 23.10
N GLY A 147 9.58 33.98 22.36
CA GLY A 147 10.01 34.63 21.11
C GLY A 147 10.04 33.73 19.87
N TYR A 148 9.75 32.44 20.05
CA TYR A 148 9.50 31.45 19.01
C TYR A 148 8.06 30.95 19.04
N GLN A 149 7.65 30.31 17.95
CA GLN A 149 6.40 29.59 17.81
C GLN A 149 6.75 28.16 17.41
N GLU A 150 6.09 27.21 18.07
CA GLU A 150 6.13 25.81 17.68
C GLU A 150 4.83 25.46 16.93
N VAL A 151 4.97 25.08 15.67
CA VAL A 151 3.87 24.69 14.78
C VAL A 151 3.87 23.17 14.69
N LYS A 152 2.74 22.55 15.06
CA LYS A 152 2.50 21.12 14.87
C LYS A 152 1.67 20.92 13.61
N ALA A 153 2.13 20.09 12.69
CA ALA A 153 1.45 19.82 11.42
C ALA A 153 1.55 18.35 11.01
N LEU A 154 0.54 17.85 10.31
CA LEU A 154 0.63 16.61 9.53
C LEU A 154 0.99 16.97 8.10
N VAL A 155 2.06 16.39 7.57
CA VAL A 155 2.56 16.69 6.21
C VAL A 155 2.94 15.39 5.52
N PRO A 156 2.63 15.21 4.23
CA PRO A 156 3.13 14.05 3.49
C PRO A 156 4.66 14.04 3.47
N GLU A 157 5.28 12.90 3.75
CA GLU A 157 6.74 12.79 3.86
C GLU A 157 7.46 13.19 2.55
N SER A 158 6.81 12.91 1.41
CA SER A 158 7.28 13.28 0.07
C SER A 158 7.50 14.80 -0.08
N GLU A 159 6.72 15.61 0.63
CA GLU A 159 6.79 17.07 0.61
C GLU A 159 7.85 17.64 1.57
N MET A 160 8.41 16.80 2.45
CA MET A 160 9.36 17.19 3.49
C MET A 160 10.83 17.05 3.08
N LEU A 161 11.11 16.44 1.92
CA LEU A 161 12.48 16.15 1.45
C LEU A 161 13.39 17.39 1.38
N ARG A 162 12.83 18.55 1.01
CA ARG A 162 13.56 19.82 0.92
C ARG A 162 13.30 20.78 2.07
N PHE A 163 12.45 20.39 3.02
CA PHE A 163 11.94 21.28 4.04
C PHE A 163 13.06 21.90 4.90
N ALA A 164 14.12 21.14 5.20
CA ALA A 164 15.27 21.66 5.94
C ALA A 164 15.95 22.87 5.27
N LEU A 165 16.06 22.85 3.93
CA LEU A 165 16.67 23.94 3.15
C LEU A 165 15.75 25.15 3.09
N ASP A 166 14.46 24.91 2.84
CA ASP A 166 13.45 25.95 2.69
C ASP A 166 13.21 26.65 4.04
N LEU A 167 13.12 25.89 5.13
CA LEU A 167 13.03 26.40 6.50
C LEU A 167 14.21 27.31 6.85
N ARG A 168 15.44 26.89 6.52
CA ARG A 168 16.64 27.69 6.75
C ARG A 168 16.58 29.01 5.99
N SER A 169 16.10 29.00 4.75
CA SER A 169 15.94 30.21 3.92
C SER A 169 14.92 31.17 4.53
N ILE A 170 13.72 30.68 4.84
CA ILE A 170 12.61 31.45 5.41
C ILE A 170 13.01 32.10 6.75
N THR A 171 13.67 31.34 7.62
CA THR A 171 13.96 31.74 9.00
C THR A 171 15.33 32.38 9.19
N GLN A 172 16.08 32.59 8.10
CA GLN A 172 17.47 33.05 8.16
C GLN A 172 18.34 32.15 9.06
N GLY A 173 18.06 30.84 9.03
CA GLY A 173 18.75 29.81 9.81
C GLY A 173 18.38 29.72 11.28
N ARG A 174 17.29 30.36 11.72
CA ARG A 174 16.84 30.34 13.12
C ARG A 174 15.75 29.30 13.40
N GLY A 175 15.21 28.65 12.36
CA GLY A 175 14.22 27.59 12.50
C GLY A 175 14.83 26.22 12.71
N SER A 176 14.09 25.35 13.39
CA SER A 176 14.41 23.93 13.51
C SER A 176 13.13 23.11 13.39
N PHE A 177 13.24 21.84 13.02
CA PHE A 177 12.10 20.94 13.01
C PHE A 177 12.49 19.52 13.39
N ALA A 178 11.50 18.77 13.88
CA ALA A 178 11.55 17.34 14.06
C ALA A 178 10.31 16.72 13.39
N MET A 179 10.44 15.49 12.91
CA MET A 179 9.31 14.77 12.34
C MET A 179 9.32 13.31 12.78
N LYS A 180 8.15 12.72 12.93
CA LYS A 180 7.95 11.30 13.20
C LYS A 180 6.86 10.75 12.29
N PHE A 181 6.95 9.48 11.91
CA PHE A 181 5.87 8.80 11.21
C PHE A 181 4.57 8.89 12.03
N SER A 182 3.46 9.19 11.35
CA SER A 182 2.12 9.22 11.94
C SER A 182 1.31 8.03 11.47
N HIS A 183 0.94 8.02 10.18
CA HIS A 183 0.10 6.98 9.57
C HIS A 183 0.18 7.06 8.04
N TYR A 184 -0.48 6.12 7.37
CA TYR A 184 -0.70 6.18 5.93
C TYR A 184 -2.07 6.79 5.62
N GLU A 185 -2.11 7.68 4.63
CA GLU A 185 -3.34 8.28 4.09
C GLU A 185 -3.43 8.00 2.58
N GLU A 186 -4.64 8.11 2.02
CA GLU A 186 -4.84 8.00 0.58
C GLU A 186 -4.12 9.12 -0.17
N MET A 187 -3.28 8.74 -1.12
CA MET A 187 -2.59 9.69 -1.98
C MET A 187 -3.60 10.33 -2.95
N PRO A 188 -3.55 11.66 -3.16
CA PRO A 188 -4.39 12.33 -4.14
C PRO A 188 -4.29 11.69 -5.54
N ALA A 189 -5.45 11.44 -6.17
CA ALA A 189 -5.54 10.70 -7.44
C ALA A 189 -4.65 11.27 -8.57
N HIS A 190 -4.49 12.59 -8.63
CA HIS A 190 -3.66 13.25 -9.65
C HIS A 190 -2.16 12.94 -9.49
N LEU A 191 -1.67 12.74 -8.27
CA LEU A 191 -0.30 12.32 -7.98
C LEU A 191 -0.14 10.81 -8.21
N ALA A 192 -1.11 10.03 -7.71
CA ALA A 192 -1.11 8.58 -7.84
C ALA A 192 -1.06 8.14 -9.31
N LYS A 193 -1.81 8.80 -10.19
CA LYS A 193 -1.86 8.51 -11.63
C LYS A 193 -0.46 8.53 -12.27
N GLY A 194 0.35 9.55 -11.97
CA GLY A 194 1.70 9.66 -12.53
C GLY A 194 2.62 8.51 -12.10
N ILE A 195 2.54 8.10 -10.84
CA ILE A 195 3.33 6.98 -10.29
C ILE A 195 2.92 5.65 -10.94
N ILE A 196 1.61 5.42 -11.10
CA ILE A 196 1.08 4.21 -11.72
C ILE A 196 1.50 4.12 -13.19
N GLU A 197 1.37 5.21 -13.95
CA GLU A 197 1.76 5.25 -15.36
C GLU A 197 3.26 5.01 -15.56
N GLU A 198 4.11 5.58 -14.70
CA GLU A 198 5.55 5.38 -14.76
C GLU A 198 5.92 3.92 -14.46
N PHE A 199 5.32 3.32 -13.43
CA PHE A 199 5.53 1.91 -13.11
C PHE A 199 5.11 1.00 -14.28
N GLN A 200 3.95 1.25 -14.89
CA GLN A 200 3.47 0.47 -16.02
C GLN A 200 4.42 0.53 -17.23
N LYS A 201 4.96 1.72 -17.56
CA LYS A 201 5.94 1.87 -18.65
C LYS A 201 7.20 1.05 -18.40
N GLN A 202 7.75 1.12 -17.19
CA GLN A 202 8.96 0.39 -16.83
C GLN A 202 8.74 -1.11 -16.83
N HIS A 203 7.59 -1.59 -16.37
CA HIS A 203 7.27 -3.02 -16.34
C HIS A 203 7.04 -3.61 -17.74
N VAL A 204 6.39 -2.87 -18.64
CA VAL A 204 6.21 -3.27 -20.04
C VAL A 204 7.55 -3.31 -20.78
N ALA A 205 8.48 -2.40 -20.48
CA ALA A 205 9.81 -2.41 -21.09
C ALA A 205 10.70 -3.57 -20.61
N ALA A 206 10.40 -4.16 -19.45
CA ALA A 206 11.17 -5.26 -18.84
C ALA A 206 10.57 -6.66 -19.07
N SER A 207 9.36 -6.76 -19.63
CA SER A 207 8.62 -8.00 -19.88
C SER A 207 8.71 -8.45 -21.34
#